data_AF-A0A934VXU0-F1
#
_entry.id   AF-A0A934VXU0-F1
#
_cell.length_a   1.000
_cell.length_b   1.000
_cell.length_c   1.000
_cell.angle_alpha   90.00
_cell.angle_beta   90.00
_cell.angle_gamma   90.00
#
_symmetry.space_group_name_H-M   'P 1'
#
loop_
_entity.id
_entity.type
_entity.pdbx_description
1 polymer ?
#
loop_
_entity_poly.entity_id
_entity_poly.type
_entity_poly.pdbx_seq_one_letter_code
_entity_poly.pdbx_strand_id
1 'polypeptide(L)'
;MTAIKSATAALLFSAIAAPAMAATAVGLSGENELHWLDTETWTRTGGVTVTGVEGRLLGIDVRPADGKLYGVFSDGTLATIDPQSGAATKVSTLATTLADGVSATVDFNPAADKLRVMGSDGTSLRVTVETGEVVTDGSHAYEDGTAPNIIAGAYTNSYAGTEATQLFNIDGAAGWLVLQDPPNDGKLNPVGEIGVNPTEAGFDIASDGEGGNAAWLVVEGGFHSVDLETGATTEAGRIDGANVRDIAILPAM
;
A
#
# COMPACT_ATOMS: atom_id res chain seq x y z
N MET A 1 -64.57 43.28 0.27
CA MET A 1 -63.54 42.72 1.17
C MET A 1 -62.93 41.54 0.45
N THR A 2 -61.75 41.76 -0.12
CA THR A 2 -61.11 40.88 -1.10
C THR A 2 -60.13 39.95 -0.39
N ALA A 3 -60.28 38.63 -0.54
CA ALA A 3 -59.41 37.64 0.07
C ALA A 3 -58.13 37.48 -0.75
N ILE A 4 -56.97 37.74 -0.15
CA ILE A 4 -55.65 37.46 -0.73
C ILE A 4 -55.26 36.05 -0.28
N LYS A 5 -55.14 35.12 -1.23
CA LYS A 5 -54.53 33.80 -1.02
C LYS A 5 -53.01 33.94 -1.22
N SER A 6 -52.24 33.77 -0.15
CA SER A 6 -50.78 33.62 -0.26
C SER A 6 -50.46 32.17 -0.62
N ALA A 7 -49.82 31.98 -1.77
CA ALA A 7 -49.22 30.71 -2.18
C ALA A 7 -47.74 30.72 -1.77
N THR A 8 -47.36 29.86 -0.83
CA THR A 8 -45.96 29.65 -0.46
C THR A 8 -45.36 28.63 -1.41
N ALA A 9 -44.47 29.05 -2.30
CA ALA A 9 -43.69 28.15 -3.14
C ALA A 9 -42.55 27.54 -2.30
N ALA A 10 -42.63 26.26 -1.99
CA ALA A 10 -41.53 25.51 -1.42
C ALA A 10 -40.54 25.15 -2.54
N LEU A 11 -39.36 25.77 -2.54
CA LEU A 11 -38.24 25.32 -3.35
C LEU A 11 -37.71 24.00 -2.77
N LEU A 12 -37.98 22.90 -3.46
CA LEU A 12 -37.27 21.63 -3.27
C LEU A 12 -35.86 21.78 -3.83
N PHE A 13 -34.86 21.90 -2.94
CA PHE A 13 -33.48 21.61 -3.29
C PHE A 13 -33.34 20.10 -3.43
N SER A 14 -33.23 19.61 -4.67
CA SER A 14 -32.69 18.27 -4.89
C SER A 14 -31.21 18.31 -4.55
N ALA A 15 -30.86 17.85 -3.35
CA ALA A 15 -29.48 17.52 -3.03
C ALA A 15 -29.06 16.38 -3.97
N ILE A 16 -28.20 16.68 -4.93
CA ILE A 16 -27.49 15.66 -5.68
C ILE A 16 -26.49 15.10 -4.67
N ALA A 17 -26.83 13.97 -4.03
CA ALA A 17 -25.85 13.21 -3.29
C ALA A 17 -24.79 12.77 -4.30
N ALA A 18 -23.57 13.30 -4.17
CA ALA A 18 -22.43 12.70 -4.84
C ALA A 18 -22.35 11.23 -4.36
N PRO A 19 -22.04 10.27 -5.25
CA PRO A 19 -21.80 8.91 -4.78
C PRO A 19 -20.74 8.96 -3.69
N ALA A 20 -21.05 8.41 -2.52
CA ALA A 20 -20.05 8.15 -1.51
C ALA A 20 -19.00 7.22 -2.15
N MET A 21 -17.73 7.60 -2.08
CA MET A 21 -16.65 6.76 -2.58
C MET A 21 -16.57 5.52 -1.69
N ALA A 22 -16.92 4.35 -2.22
CA ALA A 22 -16.47 3.07 -1.71
C ALA A 22 -15.11 2.72 -2.36
N ALA A 23 -14.16 3.66 -2.35
CA ALA A 23 -12.79 3.36 -2.78
C ALA A 23 -11.99 3.02 -1.52
N THR A 24 -11.82 1.73 -1.27
CA THR A 24 -11.19 1.21 -0.05
C THR A 24 -9.75 0.77 -0.29
N ALA A 25 -9.30 0.69 -1.55
CA ALA A 25 -7.88 0.53 -1.89
C ALA A 25 -7.51 1.19 -3.23
N VAL A 26 -6.22 1.46 -3.40
CA VAL A 26 -5.57 1.85 -4.66
C VAL A 26 -4.57 0.78 -5.07
N GLY A 27 -4.57 0.41 -6.34
CA GLY A 27 -3.53 -0.44 -6.94
C GLY A 27 -2.63 0.38 -7.86
N LEU A 28 -1.32 0.17 -7.80
CA LEU A 28 -0.34 0.75 -8.73
C LEU A 28 -0.04 -0.22 -9.86
N SER A 29 -0.06 0.24 -11.12
CA SER A 29 0.42 -0.53 -12.26
C SER A 29 1.27 0.32 -13.22
N GLY A 30 1.99 -0.37 -14.11
CA GLY A 30 2.80 0.25 -15.15
C GLY A 30 3.82 1.23 -14.57
N GLU A 31 3.96 2.38 -15.23
CA GLU A 31 4.87 3.44 -14.80
C GLU A 31 4.29 4.21 -13.61
N ASN A 32 3.06 4.72 -13.75
CA ASN A 32 2.47 5.74 -12.88
C ASN A 32 0.94 5.65 -12.82
N GLU A 33 0.33 4.49 -13.07
CA GLU A 33 -1.14 4.35 -13.09
C GLU A 33 -1.68 3.87 -11.75
N LEU A 34 -2.63 4.61 -11.19
CA LEU A 34 -3.42 4.19 -10.03
C LEU A 34 -4.77 3.65 -10.48
N HIS A 35 -5.21 2.57 -9.83
CA HIS A 35 -6.49 1.92 -10.03
C HIS A 35 -7.28 1.97 -8.74
N TRP A 36 -8.51 2.49 -8.78
CA TRP A 36 -9.40 2.43 -7.62
C TRP A 36 -10.03 1.04 -7.54
N LEU A 37 -9.98 0.45 -6.35
CA LEU A 37 -10.44 -0.90 -6.08
C LEU A 37 -11.53 -0.87 -5.00
N ASP A 38 -12.60 -1.60 -5.25
CA ASP A 38 -13.62 -1.92 -4.25
C ASP A 38 -13.14 -3.16 -3.47
N THR A 39 -12.90 -3.06 -2.16
CA THR A 39 -12.34 -4.17 -1.36
C THR A 39 -13.37 -5.19 -0.90
N GLU A 40 -14.67 -4.99 -1.18
CA GLU A 40 -15.69 -6.02 -0.95
C GLU A 40 -15.68 -7.03 -2.10
N THR A 41 -15.46 -6.56 -3.31
CA THR A 41 -15.52 -7.35 -4.55
C THR A 41 -14.17 -7.53 -5.25
N TRP A 42 -13.16 -6.77 -4.83
CA TRP A 42 -11.84 -6.65 -5.47
C TRP A 42 -11.92 -6.38 -6.98
N THR A 43 -12.86 -5.50 -7.36
CA THR A 43 -13.06 -5.06 -8.74
C THR A 43 -12.55 -3.63 -8.95
N ARG A 44 -12.08 -3.35 -10.18
CA ARG A 44 -11.64 -2.01 -10.58
C ARG A 44 -12.83 -1.11 -10.85
N THR A 45 -12.90 0.01 -10.13
CA THR A 45 -13.97 1.03 -10.29
C THR A 45 -13.53 2.25 -11.10
N GLY A 46 -12.22 2.43 -11.31
CA GLY A 46 -11.68 3.52 -12.09
C GLY A 46 -10.16 3.59 -12.03
N GLY A 47 -9.60 4.79 -12.17
CA GLY A 47 -8.17 5.02 -12.05
C GLY A 47 -7.73 6.38 -12.58
N VAL A 48 -6.48 6.72 -12.30
CA VAL A 48 -5.86 7.99 -12.67
C VAL A 48 -4.36 7.80 -12.88
N THR A 49 -3.76 8.57 -13.79
CA THR A 49 -2.30 8.61 -13.95
C THR A 49 -1.71 9.65 -13.02
N VAL A 50 -0.66 9.28 -12.28
CA VAL A 50 0.07 10.20 -11.41
C VAL A 50 0.83 11.23 -12.24
N THR A 51 0.74 12.50 -11.84
CA THR A 51 1.37 13.65 -12.49
C THR A 51 2.02 14.57 -11.46
N GLY A 52 2.84 15.53 -11.89
CA GLY A 52 3.44 16.55 -11.01
C GLY A 52 4.83 16.19 -10.46
N VAL A 53 5.21 14.91 -10.53
CA VAL A 53 6.58 14.43 -10.29
C VAL A 53 7.00 13.58 -11.49
N GLU A 54 8.22 13.77 -11.96
CA GLU A 54 8.79 13.00 -13.07
C GLU A 54 9.40 11.68 -12.57
N GLY A 55 9.53 10.71 -13.47
CA GLY A 55 10.07 9.38 -13.16
C GLY A 55 8.99 8.33 -12.92
N ARG A 56 9.44 7.09 -12.73
CA ARG A 56 8.58 5.93 -12.46
C ARG A 56 8.27 5.90 -10.98
N LEU A 57 7.00 5.71 -10.63
CA LEU A 57 6.58 5.47 -9.26
C LEU A 57 6.95 4.04 -8.87
N LEU A 58 7.84 3.85 -7.90
CA LEU A 58 8.33 2.53 -7.50
C LEU A 58 7.31 1.78 -6.64
N GLY A 59 6.73 2.45 -5.65
CA GLY A 59 5.71 1.90 -4.76
C GLY A 59 4.95 3.02 -4.03
N ILE A 60 3.85 2.64 -3.39
CA ILE A 60 2.91 3.53 -2.70
C ILE A 60 2.50 2.95 -1.35
N ASP A 61 2.19 3.82 -0.40
CA ASP A 61 1.51 3.41 0.83
C ASP A 61 0.83 4.60 1.52
N VAL A 62 -0.17 4.34 2.35
CA VAL A 62 -0.84 5.34 3.18
C VAL A 62 -0.08 5.50 4.50
N ARG A 63 0.30 6.73 4.84
CA ARG A 63 0.85 7.02 6.16
C ARG A 63 -0.27 7.06 7.21
N PRO A 64 -0.30 6.17 8.21
CA PRO A 64 -1.42 6.14 9.15
C PRO A 64 -1.54 7.41 10.00
N ALA A 65 -0.43 8.11 10.25
CA ALA A 65 -0.40 9.34 11.05
C ALA A 65 -1.11 10.54 10.42
N ASP A 66 -1.22 10.62 9.08
CA ASP A 66 -1.88 11.74 8.40
C ASP A 66 -2.87 11.34 7.30
N GLY A 67 -3.02 10.02 7.05
CA GLY A 67 -4.00 9.45 6.13
C GLY A 67 -3.72 9.71 4.66
N LYS A 68 -2.54 10.23 4.29
CA LYS A 68 -2.21 10.53 2.89
C LYS A 68 -1.55 9.34 2.22
N LEU A 69 -1.83 9.17 0.93
CA LEU A 69 -1.07 8.29 0.06
C LEU A 69 0.28 8.92 -0.25
N TYR A 70 1.36 8.20 0.03
CA TYR A 70 2.71 8.55 -0.34
C TYR A 70 3.18 7.67 -1.49
N GLY A 71 4.14 8.18 -2.26
CA GLY A 71 4.79 7.47 -3.34
C GLY A 71 6.29 7.74 -3.38
N VAL A 72 7.07 6.69 -3.65
CA VAL A 72 8.52 6.77 -3.85
C VAL A 72 8.82 6.65 -5.33
N PHE A 73 9.43 7.66 -5.94
CA PHE A 73 9.81 7.66 -7.35
C PHE A 73 11.23 7.13 -7.56
N SER A 74 11.53 6.70 -8.79
CA SER A 74 12.79 6.04 -9.15
C SER A 74 14.03 6.91 -8.93
N ASP A 75 13.89 8.24 -8.94
CA ASP A 75 14.97 9.19 -8.63
C ASP A 75 15.15 9.46 -7.13
N GLY A 76 14.39 8.77 -6.28
CA GLY A 76 14.34 8.99 -4.84
C GLY A 76 13.42 10.13 -4.41
N THR A 77 12.68 10.77 -5.31
CA THR A 77 11.67 11.75 -4.90
C THR A 77 10.57 11.07 -4.10
N LEU A 78 10.30 11.59 -2.91
CA LEU A 78 9.17 11.19 -2.09
C LEU A 78 8.07 12.24 -2.21
N ALA A 79 6.84 11.82 -2.50
CA ALA A 79 5.71 12.72 -2.68
C ALA A 79 4.45 12.18 -2.02
N THR A 80 3.56 13.09 -1.61
CA THR A 80 2.16 12.74 -1.36
C THR A 80 1.40 12.76 -2.68
N ILE A 81 0.46 11.85 -2.88
CA ILE A 81 -0.35 11.74 -4.09
C ILE A 81 -1.82 11.88 -3.70
N ASP A 82 -2.55 12.78 -4.36
CA ASP A 82 -4.00 12.77 -4.29
C ASP A 82 -4.52 11.58 -5.12
N PRO A 83 -5.13 10.54 -4.51
CA PRO A 83 -5.55 9.35 -5.23
C PRO A 83 -6.69 9.60 -6.22
N GLN A 84 -7.45 10.69 -6.07
CA GLN A 84 -8.56 11.03 -6.96
C GLN A 84 -8.09 11.80 -8.20
N SER A 85 -7.19 12.78 -8.02
CA SER A 85 -6.70 13.61 -9.13
C SER A 85 -5.39 13.11 -9.75
N GLY A 86 -4.65 12.24 -9.05
CA GLY A 86 -3.30 11.81 -9.43
C GLY A 86 -2.23 12.89 -9.23
N ALA A 87 -2.56 14.03 -8.61
CA ALA A 87 -1.60 15.10 -8.40
C ALA A 87 -0.58 14.71 -7.30
N ALA A 88 0.68 14.52 -7.68
CA ALA A 88 1.78 14.31 -6.75
C ALA A 88 2.40 15.64 -6.33
N THR A 89 2.63 15.80 -5.03
CA THR A 89 3.32 16.94 -4.42
C THR A 89 4.56 16.44 -3.70
N LYS A 90 5.73 16.87 -4.15
CA LYS A 90 7.01 16.52 -3.52
C LYS A 90 7.04 16.91 -2.05
N VAL A 91 7.47 15.96 -1.22
CA VAL A 91 7.73 16.13 0.22
C VAL A 91 9.23 16.29 0.45
N SER A 92 10.03 15.34 -0.03
CA SER A 92 11.48 15.29 0.17
C SER A 92 12.15 14.47 -0.93
N THR A 93 13.46 14.23 -0.80
CA THR A 93 14.22 13.32 -1.65
C THR A 93 15.04 12.40 -0.74
N LEU A 94 14.98 11.10 -0.99
CA LEU A 94 15.73 10.10 -0.24
C LEU A 94 17.23 10.36 -0.35
N ALA A 95 17.92 10.37 0.79
CA ALA A 95 19.38 10.46 0.84
C ALA A 95 20.08 9.22 0.25
N THR A 96 19.38 8.09 0.15
CA THR A 96 19.85 6.85 -0.46
C THR A 96 18.67 6.19 -1.16
N THR A 97 18.85 5.81 -2.43
CA THR A 97 17.83 5.16 -3.25
C THR A 97 18.11 3.67 -3.38
N LEU A 98 17.10 2.92 -3.81
CA LEU A 98 17.33 1.56 -4.31
C LEU A 98 18.16 1.62 -5.61
N ALA A 99 18.83 0.52 -5.93
CA ALA A 99 19.52 0.38 -7.20
C ALA A 99 18.52 0.25 -8.37
N ASP A 100 18.92 0.70 -9.55
CA ASP A 100 18.09 0.61 -10.76
C ASP A 100 17.70 -0.84 -11.07
N GLY A 101 16.42 -1.07 -11.38
CA GLY A 101 15.89 -2.38 -11.76
C GLY A 101 15.57 -3.31 -10.59
N VAL A 102 15.84 -2.91 -9.35
CA VAL A 102 15.41 -3.63 -8.15
C VAL A 102 13.92 -3.39 -7.90
N SER A 103 13.16 -4.45 -7.64
CA SER A 103 11.76 -4.31 -7.24
C SER A 103 11.68 -3.68 -5.86
N ALA A 104 10.76 -2.72 -5.70
CA ALA A 104 10.61 -1.96 -4.47
C ALA A 104 9.38 -2.44 -3.68
N THR A 105 9.52 -2.49 -2.37
CA THR A 105 8.41 -2.54 -1.41
C THR A 105 8.42 -1.27 -0.60
N VAL A 106 7.26 -0.62 -0.45
CA VAL A 106 7.11 0.66 0.25
C VAL A 106 5.97 0.51 1.24
N ASP A 107 6.24 0.69 2.54
CA ASP A 107 5.20 0.53 3.58
C ASP A 107 5.56 1.31 4.85
N PHE A 108 4.59 1.92 5.52
CA PHE A 108 4.77 2.66 6.76
C PHE A 108 4.71 1.73 7.96
N ASN A 109 5.72 1.83 8.83
CA ASN A 109 5.56 1.39 10.20
C ASN A 109 4.77 2.45 10.99
N PRO A 110 3.51 2.22 11.39
CA PRO A 110 2.71 3.20 12.12
C PRO A 110 3.21 3.51 13.54
N ALA A 111 3.84 2.54 14.23
CA ALA A 111 4.37 2.76 15.58
C ALA A 111 5.63 3.65 15.59
N ALA A 112 6.51 3.45 14.61
CA ALA A 112 7.73 4.25 14.44
C ALA A 112 7.49 5.56 13.66
N ASP A 113 6.36 5.63 12.95
CA ASP A 113 6.03 6.67 11.98
C ASP A 113 7.18 6.89 11.00
N LYS A 114 7.62 5.78 10.38
CA LYS A 114 8.70 5.75 9.38
C LYS A 114 8.26 4.95 8.19
N LEU A 115 8.58 5.46 7.01
CA LEU A 115 8.43 4.73 5.76
C LEU A 115 9.58 3.72 5.67
N ARG A 116 9.26 2.46 5.38
CA ARG A 116 10.24 1.46 5.01
C ARG A 116 10.24 1.31 3.49
N VAL A 117 11.44 1.32 2.91
CA VAL A 117 11.67 1.07 1.49
C VAL A 117 12.63 -0.10 1.38
N MET A 118 12.17 -1.20 0.79
CA MET A 118 12.94 -2.44 0.65
C MET A 118 13.14 -2.80 -0.81
N GLY A 119 14.30 -3.38 -1.10
CA GLY A 119 14.64 -3.89 -2.42
C GLY A 119 14.64 -5.42 -2.43
N SER A 120 14.28 -6.00 -3.57
CA SER A 120 14.40 -7.44 -3.82
C SER A 120 15.85 -7.96 -3.79
N ASP A 121 16.83 -7.05 -3.80
CA ASP A 121 18.25 -7.34 -3.60
C ASP A 121 18.67 -7.46 -2.13
N GLY A 122 17.71 -7.35 -1.19
CA GLY A 122 17.97 -7.41 0.25
C GLY A 122 18.22 -6.05 0.90
N THR A 123 18.20 -4.95 0.13
CA THR A 123 18.27 -3.60 0.70
C THR A 123 17.06 -3.33 1.58
N SER A 124 17.28 -2.74 2.77
CA SER A 124 16.21 -2.32 3.68
C SER A 124 16.52 -0.95 4.25
N LEU A 125 15.65 0.03 3.97
CA LEU A 125 15.83 1.44 4.32
C LEU A 125 14.68 1.88 5.22
N ARG A 126 14.99 2.57 6.31
CA ARG A 126 14.01 3.38 7.07
C ARG A 126 14.18 4.84 6.72
N VAL A 127 13.06 5.48 6.41
CA VAL A 127 13.00 6.83 5.89
C VAL A 127 12.21 7.73 6.83
N THR A 128 12.79 8.88 7.16
CA THR A 128 12.06 10.02 7.74
C THR A 128 11.52 10.87 6.60
N VAL A 129 10.21 10.80 6.36
CA VAL A 129 9.60 11.31 5.12
C VAL A 129 9.71 12.82 4.95
N GLU A 130 9.70 13.59 6.04
CA GLU A 130 9.80 15.05 6.03
C GLU A 130 11.18 15.55 5.57
N THR A 131 12.23 14.78 5.88
CA THR A 131 13.62 15.20 5.62
C THR A 131 14.26 14.43 4.48
N GLY A 132 13.75 13.23 4.16
CA GLY A 132 14.38 12.28 3.24
C GLY A 132 15.59 11.58 3.85
N GLU A 133 15.82 11.72 5.16
CA GLU A 133 16.91 11.01 5.85
C GLU A 133 16.66 9.51 5.84
N VAL A 134 17.70 8.74 5.52
CA VAL A 134 17.66 7.30 5.39
C VAL A 134 18.59 6.64 6.38
N VAL A 135 18.11 5.62 7.08
CA VAL A 135 18.91 4.67 7.83
C VAL A 135 18.83 3.32 7.14
N THR A 136 19.99 2.77 6.76
CA THR A 136 20.09 1.41 6.21
C THR A 136 20.10 0.39 7.33
N ASP A 137 19.25 -0.62 7.22
CA ASP A 137 19.13 -1.73 8.14
C ASP A 137 19.89 -2.98 7.68
N GLY A 138 19.86 -4.04 8.51
CA GLY A 138 20.39 -5.34 8.14
C GLY A 138 19.72 -5.88 6.87
N SER A 139 20.52 -6.49 6.00
CA SER A 139 20.01 -7.13 4.80
C SER A 139 19.13 -8.34 5.14
N HIS A 140 18.13 -8.59 4.30
CA HIS A 140 17.26 -9.75 4.45
C HIS A 140 18.06 -11.05 4.46
N ALA A 141 17.81 -11.91 5.43
CA ALA A 141 18.50 -13.19 5.57
C ALA A 141 17.66 -14.24 6.30
N TYR A 142 17.66 -15.46 5.78
CA TYR A 142 17.21 -16.65 6.51
C TYR A 142 18.36 -17.26 7.30
N GLU A 143 18.03 -17.90 8.42
CA GLU A 143 19.01 -18.55 9.31
C GLU A 143 19.72 -19.73 8.63
N ASP A 144 19.05 -20.42 7.71
CA ASP A 144 19.59 -21.57 6.97
C ASP A 144 20.46 -21.18 5.76
N GLY A 145 20.59 -19.88 5.46
CA GLY A 145 21.36 -19.36 4.34
C GLY A 145 20.63 -19.40 2.99
N THR A 146 19.33 -19.72 2.96
CA THR A 146 18.47 -19.54 1.78
C THR A 146 18.55 -18.08 1.32
N ALA A 147 18.73 -17.85 0.02
CA ALA A 147 18.79 -16.50 -0.53
C ALA A 147 17.36 -15.93 -0.62
N PRO A 148 17.05 -14.83 0.08
CA PRO A 148 15.71 -14.25 0.04
C PRO A 148 15.48 -13.43 -1.22
N ASN A 149 14.21 -13.35 -1.62
CA ASN A 149 13.75 -12.45 -2.68
C ASN A 149 12.46 -11.76 -2.23
N ILE A 150 12.60 -10.74 -1.38
CA ILE A 150 11.47 -9.98 -0.85
C ILE A 150 10.95 -9.02 -1.92
N ILE A 151 9.69 -9.18 -2.32
CA ILE A 151 9.08 -8.40 -3.41
C ILE A 151 7.87 -7.58 -2.98
N ALA A 152 7.31 -7.87 -1.81
CA ALA A 152 6.23 -7.11 -1.19
C ALA A 152 6.30 -7.29 0.34
N GLY A 153 5.65 -6.42 1.10
CA GLY A 153 5.67 -6.47 2.55
C GLY A 153 4.85 -5.35 3.17
N ALA A 154 4.31 -5.60 4.35
CA ALA A 154 3.37 -4.70 5.02
C ALA A 154 3.43 -4.86 6.55
N TYR A 155 3.18 -3.77 7.27
CA TYR A 155 3.06 -3.76 8.73
C TYR A 155 1.63 -4.00 9.21
N THR A 156 1.48 -4.81 10.26
CA THR A 156 0.21 -4.92 11.00
C THR A 156 -0.10 -3.65 11.79
N ASN A 157 -1.36 -3.53 12.22
CA ASN A 157 -1.88 -2.44 13.05
C ASN A 157 -1.71 -1.07 12.37
N SER A 158 -1.99 -0.99 11.06
CA SER A 158 -1.90 0.24 10.24
C SER A 158 -2.96 1.28 10.62
N TYR A 159 -2.82 1.86 11.83
CA TYR A 159 -3.63 2.95 12.36
C TYR A 159 -2.80 3.89 13.22
N ALA A 160 -3.20 5.16 13.29
CA ALA A 160 -2.50 6.18 14.05
C ALA A 160 -2.46 5.85 15.56
N GLY A 161 -1.26 5.88 16.15
CA GLY A 161 -1.08 5.73 17.59
C GLY A 161 -1.02 4.28 18.09
N THR A 162 -0.93 3.28 17.20
CA THR A 162 -0.59 1.91 17.63
C THR A 162 0.77 1.88 18.34
N GLU A 163 0.88 1.03 19.37
CA GLU A 163 2.12 0.86 20.14
C GLU A 163 3.01 -0.28 19.61
N ALA A 164 2.46 -1.16 18.75
CA ALA A 164 3.16 -2.34 18.26
C ALA A 164 2.74 -2.71 16.84
N THR A 165 3.70 -3.26 16.09
CA THR A 165 3.56 -3.68 14.70
C THR A 165 4.38 -4.95 14.46
N GLN A 166 3.96 -5.77 13.51
CA GLN A 166 4.77 -6.86 12.96
C GLN A 166 4.95 -6.62 11.46
N LEU A 167 6.14 -6.91 10.92
CA LEU A 167 6.43 -6.79 9.49
C LEU A 167 6.31 -8.16 8.83
N PHE A 168 5.36 -8.30 7.92
CA PHE A 168 5.24 -9.48 7.07
C PHE A 168 5.73 -9.15 5.66
N ASN A 169 6.38 -10.11 5.02
CA ASN A 169 6.91 -10.01 3.68
C ASN A 169 6.46 -11.17 2.81
N ILE A 170 6.48 -10.94 1.50
CA ILE A 170 6.33 -11.95 0.46
C ILE A 170 7.69 -12.24 -0.14
N ASP A 171 8.16 -13.47 0.03
CA ASP A 171 9.31 -13.99 -0.70
C ASP A 171 8.85 -14.61 -2.00
N GLY A 172 9.11 -13.94 -3.12
CA GLY A 172 8.66 -14.39 -4.44
C GLY A 172 9.39 -15.65 -4.94
N ALA A 173 10.66 -15.83 -4.54
CA ALA A 173 11.44 -16.98 -4.97
C ALA A 173 11.04 -18.24 -4.20
N ALA A 174 10.87 -18.12 -2.87
CA ALA A 174 10.43 -19.23 -2.03
C ALA A 174 8.92 -19.49 -2.12
N GLY A 175 8.12 -18.47 -2.43
CA GLY A 175 6.65 -18.55 -2.46
C GLY A 175 6.07 -18.58 -1.05
N TRP A 176 6.63 -17.76 -0.15
CA TRP A 176 6.29 -17.75 1.27
C TRP A 176 5.77 -16.41 1.75
N LEU A 177 4.83 -16.48 2.71
CA LEU A 177 4.64 -15.42 3.69
C LEU A 177 5.72 -15.60 4.76
N VAL A 178 6.34 -14.48 5.14
CA VAL A 178 7.51 -14.49 6.02
C VAL A 178 7.37 -13.38 7.05
N LEU A 179 7.64 -13.67 8.33
CA LEU A 179 7.72 -12.68 9.38
C LEU A 179 9.15 -12.16 9.49
N GLN A 180 9.35 -10.85 9.33
CA GLN A 180 10.65 -10.23 9.55
C GLN A 180 10.76 -9.74 11.00
N ASP A 181 11.52 -10.49 11.80
CA ASP A 181 11.65 -10.24 13.23
C ASP A 181 13.06 -10.61 13.75
N PRO A 182 13.85 -9.64 14.26
CA PRO A 182 13.55 -8.20 14.31
C PRO A 182 13.54 -7.51 12.94
N PRO A 183 12.63 -6.53 12.69
CA PRO A 183 12.56 -5.83 11.41
C PRO A 183 13.87 -5.15 11.00
N ASN A 184 14.69 -4.70 11.95
CA ASN A 184 15.88 -3.90 11.68
C ASN A 184 17.13 -4.76 11.43
N ASP A 185 17.08 -6.02 11.84
CA ASP A 185 18.17 -6.96 11.67
C ASP A 185 18.07 -7.68 10.31
N GLY A 186 16.91 -7.58 9.65
CA GLY A 186 16.65 -8.26 8.37
C GLY A 186 16.35 -9.76 8.53
N LYS A 187 16.22 -10.27 9.76
CA LYS A 187 15.98 -11.70 10.01
C LYS A 187 14.60 -12.11 9.51
N LEU A 188 14.57 -13.11 8.64
CA LEU A 188 13.37 -13.67 8.03
C LEU A 188 13.00 -15.01 8.67
N ASN A 189 11.76 -15.15 9.11
CA ASN A 189 11.20 -16.35 9.70
C ASN A 189 10.00 -16.83 8.84
N PRO A 190 10.10 -17.95 8.11
CA PRO A 190 9.01 -18.46 7.29
C PRO A 190 7.74 -18.69 8.11
N VAL A 191 6.59 -18.27 7.58
CA VAL A 191 5.27 -18.50 8.18
C VAL A 191 4.57 -19.64 7.46
N GLY A 192 4.49 -19.57 6.13
CA GLY A 192 3.95 -20.64 5.31
C GLY A 192 3.86 -20.30 3.83
N GLU A 193 3.42 -21.25 3.03
CA GLU A 193 3.35 -21.12 1.56
C GLU A 193 2.13 -20.32 1.12
N ILE A 194 2.33 -19.38 0.19
CA ILE A 194 1.24 -18.60 -0.43
C ILE A 194 0.61 -19.31 -1.63
N GLY A 195 1.16 -20.47 -2.03
CA GLY A 195 0.68 -21.32 -3.12
C GLY A 195 1.21 -20.97 -4.51
N VAL A 196 2.00 -19.90 -4.65
CA VAL A 196 2.59 -19.43 -5.91
C VAL A 196 4.01 -18.89 -5.67
N ASN A 197 4.83 -18.82 -6.73
CA ASN A 197 6.17 -18.21 -6.73
C ASN A 197 6.20 -16.96 -7.64
N PRO A 198 5.58 -15.85 -7.20
CA PRO A 198 5.43 -14.65 -8.01
C PRO A 198 6.77 -13.93 -8.20
N THR A 199 6.93 -13.28 -9.35
CA THR A 199 8.08 -12.37 -9.60
C THR A 199 7.75 -10.91 -9.33
N GLU A 200 6.46 -10.61 -9.16
CA GLU A 200 5.91 -9.29 -8.84
C GLU A 200 4.64 -9.51 -8.01
N ALA A 201 4.48 -8.73 -6.94
CA ALA A 201 3.34 -8.82 -6.03
C ALA A 201 3.14 -7.47 -5.34
N GLY A 202 1.91 -7.17 -4.93
CA GLY A 202 1.60 -6.11 -3.96
C GLY A 202 1.00 -6.75 -2.70
N PHE A 203 1.31 -6.20 -1.54
CA PHE A 203 0.85 -6.73 -0.26
C PHE A 203 0.59 -5.60 0.72
N ASP A 204 -0.57 -5.62 1.37
CA ASP A 204 -0.95 -4.61 2.36
C ASP A 204 -1.82 -5.23 3.46
N ILE A 205 -1.77 -4.66 4.66
CA ILE A 205 -2.50 -5.11 5.85
C ILE A 205 -3.33 -3.95 6.41
N ALA A 206 -4.65 -4.04 6.24
CA ALA A 206 -5.59 -3.14 6.91
C ALA A 206 -5.74 -3.54 8.39
N SER A 207 -6.00 -2.55 9.24
CA SER A 207 -6.41 -2.78 10.62
C SER A 207 -7.74 -2.13 10.93
N ASP A 208 -8.52 -2.77 11.82
CA ASP A 208 -9.75 -2.19 12.37
C ASP A 208 -9.51 -1.27 13.58
N GLY A 209 -8.27 -1.18 14.08
CA GLY A 209 -7.92 -0.43 15.30
C GLY A 209 -8.38 -1.09 16.61
N GLU A 210 -9.04 -2.25 16.55
CA GLU A 210 -9.59 -3.01 17.66
C GLU A 210 -8.87 -4.36 17.86
N GLY A 211 -7.80 -4.60 17.09
CA GLY A 211 -6.93 -5.77 17.16
C GLY A 211 -7.06 -6.70 15.95
N GLY A 212 -8.00 -6.45 15.04
CA GLY A 212 -8.12 -7.14 13.77
C GLY A 212 -7.14 -6.60 12.73
N ASN A 213 -6.62 -7.53 11.92
CA ASN A 213 -5.79 -7.26 10.77
C ASN A 213 -6.31 -8.06 9.57
N ALA A 214 -6.48 -7.42 8.42
CA ALA A 214 -6.90 -8.04 7.17
C ALA A 214 -5.79 -7.85 6.13
N ALA A 215 -5.07 -8.94 5.85
CA ALA A 215 -3.97 -8.95 4.91
C ALA A 215 -4.44 -9.30 3.49
N TRP A 216 -3.94 -8.56 2.51
CA TRP A 216 -4.32 -8.69 1.11
C TRP A 216 -3.10 -8.78 0.21
N LEU A 217 -3.15 -9.72 -0.73
CA LEU A 217 -2.09 -10.01 -1.67
C LEU A 217 -2.62 -9.90 -3.10
N VAL A 218 -1.95 -9.12 -3.94
CA VAL A 218 -2.17 -9.14 -5.39
C VAL A 218 -1.02 -9.85 -6.08
N VAL A 219 -1.35 -10.92 -6.80
CA VAL A 219 -0.42 -11.73 -7.60
C VAL A 219 -1.12 -12.22 -8.84
N GLU A 220 -0.43 -12.22 -9.98
CA GLU A 220 -0.96 -12.77 -11.25
C GLU A 220 -2.35 -12.22 -11.64
N GLY A 221 -2.61 -10.95 -11.31
CA GLY A 221 -3.88 -10.25 -11.56
C GLY A 221 -5.06 -10.65 -10.65
N GLY A 222 -4.82 -11.52 -9.66
CA GLY A 222 -5.79 -11.91 -8.63
C GLY A 222 -5.49 -11.28 -7.27
N PHE A 223 -6.54 -10.89 -6.56
CA PHE A 223 -6.51 -10.43 -5.17
C PHE A 223 -6.90 -11.58 -4.24
N HIS A 224 -6.13 -11.74 -3.17
CA HIS A 224 -6.28 -12.83 -2.23
C HIS A 224 -6.25 -12.27 -0.81
N SER A 225 -7.13 -12.74 0.07
CA SER A 225 -6.87 -12.60 1.49
C SER A 225 -5.74 -13.54 1.90
N VAL A 226 -4.94 -13.12 2.88
CA VAL A 226 -3.84 -13.92 3.42
C VAL A 226 -4.06 -14.16 4.91
N ASP A 227 -3.98 -15.41 5.31
CA ASP A 227 -3.94 -15.79 6.72
C ASP A 227 -2.52 -15.56 7.26
N LEU A 228 -2.37 -14.61 8.19
CA LEU A 228 -1.06 -14.21 8.72
C LEU A 228 -0.41 -15.24 9.65
N GLU A 229 -1.14 -16.28 10.09
CA GLU A 229 -0.61 -17.35 10.94
C GLU A 229 -0.08 -18.51 10.11
N THR A 230 -0.64 -18.74 8.92
CA THR A 230 -0.38 -19.93 8.09
C THR A 230 0.19 -19.62 6.72
N GLY A 231 0.10 -18.37 6.25
CA GLY A 231 0.44 -17.97 4.88
C GLY A 231 -0.60 -18.37 3.82
N ALA A 232 -1.68 -19.07 4.21
CA ALA A 232 -2.67 -19.55 3.28
C ALA A 232 -3.40 -18.40 2.58
N THR A 233 -3.55 -18.50 1.26
CA THR A 233 -4.23 -17.50 0.44
C THR A 233 -5.64 -17.97 0.06
N THR A 234 -6.59 -17.04 0.00
CA THR A 234 -7.94 -17.29 -0.53
C THR A 234 -8.29 -16.23 -1.56
N GLU A 235 -8.59 -16.63 -2.80
CA GLU A 235 -8.97 -15.70 -3.87
C GLU A 235 -10.25 -14.94 -3.51
N ALA A 236 -10.18 -13.62 -3.61
CA ALA A 236 -11.26 -12.69 -3.30
C ALA A 236 -11.81 -11.99 -4.55
N GLY A 237 -10.96 -11.77 -5.56
CA GLY A 237 -11.38 -11.19 -6.83
C GLY A 237 -10.22 -11.07 -7.81
N ARG A 238 -10.52 -10.53 -8.99
CA ARG A 238 -9.54 -10.35 -10.07
C ARG A 238 -9.82 -9.08 -10.83
N ILE A 239 -8.78 -8.54 -11.45
CA ILE A 239 -8.91 -7.46 -12.43
C ILE A 239 -8.28 -7.89 -13.76
N ASP A 240 -8.95 -7.52 -14.85
CA ASP A 240 -8.43 -7.71 -16.20
C ASP A 240 -7.78 -6.42 -16.71
N GLY A 241 -6.73 -6.57 -17.53
CA GLY A 241 -6.15 -5.47 -18.28
C GLY A 241 -5.30 -4.47 -17.48
N ALA A 242 -4.97 -4.78 -16.23
CA ALA A 242 -3.99 -4.04 -15.44
C ALA A 242 -3.11 -5.02 -14.65
N ASN A 243 -1.78 -4.90 -14.80
CA ASN A 243 -0.83 -5.67 -14.02
C ASN A 243 -0.49 -4.91 -12.74
N VAL A 244 -1.39 -4.97 -11.75
CA VAL A 244 -1.19 -4.28 -10.47
C VAL A 244 -0.04 -4.95 -9.72
N ARG A 245 0.93 -4.14 -9.33
CA ARG A 245 2.21 -4.55 -8.72
C ARG A 245 2.43 -4.01 -7.32
N ASP A 246 1.55 -3.15 -6.85
CA ASP A 246 1.54 -2.64 -5.48
C ASP A 246 0.11 -2.25 -5.10
N ILE A 247 -0.23 -2.30 -3.82
CA ILE A 247 -1.56 -1.92 -3.31
C ILE A 247 -1.42 -1.13 -2.02
N ALA A 248 -2.31 -0.16 -1.83
CA ALA A 248 -2.47 0.54 -0.55
C ALA A 248 -3.95 0.68 -0.23
N ILE A 249 -4.35 0.28 0.98
CA ILE A 249 -5.70 0.34 1.50
C ILE A 249 -5.89 1.75 2.04
N LEU A 250 -6.93 2.41 1.54
CA LEU A 250 -7.23 3.78 1.93
C LEU A 250 -7.96 3.79 3.29
N PRO A 251 -7.74 4.82 4.13
CA PRO A 251 -8.52 4.99 5.34
C PRO A 251 -10.01 5.07 5.01
N ALA A 252 -10.86 4.49 5.87
CA ALA A 252 -12.30 4.66 5.74
C ALA A 252 -12.63 6.17 5.79
N MET A 253 -13.35 6.65 4.76
CA MET A 253 -13.80 8.04 4.61
C MET A 253 -14.97 8.36 5.55
#